data_AF-X1VAD9-F1
#
_entry.id   AF-X1VAD9-F1
#
_cell.length_a   1.000
_cell.length_b   1.000
_cell.length_c   1.000
_cell.angle_alpha   90.00
_cell.angle_beta   90.00
_cell.angle_gamma   90.00
#
_symmetry.space_group_name_H-M   'P 1'
#
loop_
_entity.id
_entity.type
_entity.pdbx_description
1 polymer ?
#
loop_
_entity_poly.entity_id
_entity_poly.type
_entity_poly.pdbx_seq_one_letter_code
_entity_poly.pdbx_strand_id
1 'polypeptide(L)'
;MRKLGTIGNMGQPMPDIPIDPGNDCLARFAAGKTPKYLYARFSQVVRCDPHTPPVCHTPPNDIVFKLTQDDHLPCVFMYNQSGWIVTLYFAFDAPPVTYLQLQDALGYLYFSDFVPTPVDEGYVFHNDLQWCGEIECAHGGIGIVTWTDHATEILTSLNMAKANDLFMGLHPTDNDRLVYKFCKLKDATNIKILYDPRNYEVTGTLVPDVTGTYNPRISYNDKPSYEITTTQWFIWWDGIDTWNISTAPGIQGTN
;
A
#
# COMPACT_ATOMS: atom_id res chain seq x y z
N MET A 1 -4.26 -31.22 7.84
CA MET A 1 -4.90 -29.92 7.57
C MET A 1 -3.80 -28.86 7.50
N ARG A 2 -3.42 -28.41 6.29
CA ARG A 2 -2.39 -27.37 6.12
C ARG A 2 -3.05 -26.00 6.31
N LYS A 3 -2.52 -25.20 7.24
CA LYS A 3 -2.87 -23.77 7.42
C LYS A 3 -2.56 -23.05 6.10
N LEU A 4 -3.58 -22.40 5.53
CA LEU A 4 -3.42 -21.41 4.47
C LEU A 4 -2.43 -20.35 4.99
N GLY A 5 -1.32 -20.17 4.26
CA GLY A 5 -0.37 -19.10 4.53
C GLY A 5 -1.10 -17.75 4.48
N THR A 6 -0.77 -16.89 5.45
CA THR A 6 -1.34 -15.57 5.64
C THR A 6 -1.33 -14.77 4.34
N ILE A 7 -2.48 -14.21 3.96
CA ILE A 7 -2.70 -13.32 2.81
C ILE A 7 -2.09 -11.92 3.10
N GLY A 8 -0.89 -11.88 3.71
CA GLY A 8 -0.26 -10.64 4.15
C GLY A 8 0.34 -9.84 2.99
N ASN A 9 0.79 -10.51 1.93
CA ASN A 9 1.58 -9.88 0.87
C ASN A 9 0.82 -9.67 -0.44
N MET A 10 -0.47 -10.02 -0.51
CA MET A 10 -1.23 -9.90 -1.77
C MET A 10 -1.76 -8.49 -2.06
N GLY A 11 -1.44 -7.50 -1.23
CA GLY A 11 -1.97 -6.14 -1.38
C GLY A 11 -3.42 -6.01 -0.94
N GLN A 12 -3.96 -4.80 -1.03
CA GLN A 12 -5.34 -4.48 -0.69
C GLN A 12 -6.29 -5.05 -1.76
N PRO A 13 -7.36 -5.79 -1.39
CA PRO A 13 -8.36 -6.20 -2.36
C PRO A 13 -9.07 -4.97 -2.94
N MET A 14 -9.37 -5.02 -4.23
CA MET A 14 -10.04 -3.96 -5.00
C MET A 14 -11.42 -4.42 -5.49
N PRO A 15 -12.35 -4.79 -4.57
CA PRO A 15 -13.68 -5.23 -4.94
C PRO A 15 -14.45 -4.12 -5.64
N ASP A 16 -15.35 -4.52 -6.55
CA ASP A 16 -16.27 -3.59 -7.23
C ASP A 16 -17.41 -3.20 -6.29
N ILE A 17 -17.07 -2.43 -5.26
CA ILE A 17 -18.00 -1.84 -4.31
C ILE A 17 -17.80 -0.33 -4.32
N PRO A 18 -18.90 0.46 -4.32
CA PRO A 18 -18.82 1.89 -4.11
C PRO A 18 -18.10 2.21 -2.80
N ILE A 19 -17.36 3.33 -2.79
CA ILE A 19 -16.78 3.86 -1.55
C ILE A 19 -17.93 4.27 -0.63
N ASP A 20 -17.95 3.72 0.59
CA ASP A 20 -18.94 4.08 1.61
C ASP A 20 -18.70 5.55 2.02
N PRO A 21 -19.65 6.46 1.81
CA PRO A 21 -19.48 7.85 2.19
C PRO A 21 -19.52 8.00 3.72
N GLY A 22 -18.59 8.80 4.23
CA GLY A 22 -18.53 9.24 5.61
C GLY A 22 -19.20 10.60 5.83
N ASN A 23 -19.03 11.14 7.04
CA ASN A 23 -19.38 12.52 7.38
C ASN A 23 -18.47 13.51 6.64
N ASP A 24 -18.93 14.75 6.42
CA ASP A 24 -18.17 15.72 5.64
C ASP A 24 -16.90 16.23 6.35
N CYS A 25 -15.73 15.87 5.81
CA CYS A 25 -14.46 16.50 6.11
C CYS A 25 -14.12 17.56 5.05
N LEU A 26 -14.63 18.78 5.24
CA LEU A 26 -14.43 19.89 4.29
C LEU A 26 -13.00 20.46 4.27
N ALA A 27 -12.10 19.97 5.14
CA ALA A 27 -10.69 20.37 5.13
C ALA A 27 -9.98 19.81 3.88
N ARG A 28 -10.48 18.70 3.35
CA ARG A 28 -9.88 17.98 2.23
C ARG A 28 -10.86 17.59 1.14
N PHE A 29 -12.06 17.15 1.50
CA PHE A 29 -13.02 16.57 0.56
C PHE A 29 -14.17 17.52 0.28
N ALA A 30 -14.72 17.44 -0.94
CA ALA A 30 -15.98 18.10 -1.23
C ALA A 30 -17.12 17.50 -0.39
N ALA A 31 -18.18 18.27 -0.17
CA ALA A 31 -19.37 17.81 0.53
C ALA A 31 -19.95 16.54 -0.12
N GLY A 32 -20.27 15.54 0.70
CA GLY A 32 -20.74 14.21 0.31
C GLY A 32 -19.69 13.32 -0.35
N LYS A 33 -18.41 13.72 -0.37
CA LYS A 33 -17.32 12.98 -1.01
C LYS A 33 -16.25 12.47 -0.05
N THR A 34 -16.47 12.61 1.26
CA THR A 34 -15.52 12.09 2.25
C THR A 34 -15.64 10.57 2.30
N PRO A 35 -14.56 9.81 2.06
CA PRO A 35 -14.59 8.36 2.25
C PRO A 35 -14.71 8.04 3.74
N LYS A 36 -15.48 7.01 4.10
CA LYS A 36 -15.55 6.51 5.48
C LYS A 36 -14.30 5.74 5.91
N TYR A 37 -13.58 5.16 4.94
CA TYR A 37 -12.41 4.34 5.18
C TYR A 37 -11.22 4.82 4.34
N LEU A 38 -10.06 4.91 4.99
CA LEU A 38 -8.77 5.14 4.34
C LEU A 38 -7.84 3.96 4.63
N TYR A 39 -6.78 3.83 3.85
CA TYR A 39 -5.81 2.74 3.97
C TYR A 39 -4.41 3.32 4.10
N ALA A 40 -3.82 3.17 5.27
CA ALA A 40 -2.46 3.61 5.55
C ALA A 40 -1.48 2.43 5.44
N ARG A 41 -0.29 2.68 4.89
CA ARG A 41 0.83 1.73 4.87
C ARG A 41 2.09 2.46 5.27
N PHE A 42 2.93 1.77 6.04
CA PHE A 42 4.27 2.23 6.39
C PHE A 42 5.30 1.29 5.78
N SER A 43 6.45 1.82 5.37
CA SER A 43 7.54 1.03 4.83
C SER A 43 8.88 1.62 5.26
N GLN A 44 9.91 0.78 5.29
CA GLN A 44 11.28 1.18 5.65
C GLN A 44 11.39 1.89 7.02
N VAL A 45 10.40 1.75 7.92
CA VAL A 45 10.47 2.31 9.27
C VAL A 45 11.52 1.53 10.04
N VAL A 46 12.56 2.23 10.50
CA VAL A 46 13.73 1.62 11.14
C VAL A 46 13.52 1.66 12.65
N ARG A 47 13.42 0.47 13.25
CA ARG A 47 13.36 0.35 14.71
C ARG A 47 14.63 0.94 15.32
N CYS A 48 14.45 1.74 16.37
CA CYS A 48 15.55 2.20 17.20
C CYS A 48 16.33 1.02 17.83
N ASP A 49 17.64 1.19 17.96
CA ASP A 49 18.48 0.20 18.64
C ASP A 49 17.94 -0.10 20.05
N PRO A 50 18.06 -1.34 20.53
CA PRO A 50 17.30 -1.89 21.66
C PRO A 50 17.61 -1.28 23.04
N HIS A 51 18.37 -0.18 23.10
CA HIS A 51 18.83 0.41 24.35
C HIS A 51 17.83 1.39 24.98
N THR A 52 16.91 2.01 24.20
CA THR A 52 15.85 2.87 24.75
C THR A 52 14.76 3.13 23.71
N PRO A 53 13.46 2.89 23.99
CA PRO A 53 12.86 2.12 25.10
C PRO A 53 13.10 0.59 25.03
N PRO A 54 13.16 -0.14 26.17
CA PRO A 54 13.40 -1.59 26.19
C PRO A 54 12.27 -2.44 25.59
N VAL A 55 11.10 -1.84 25.31
CA VAL A 55 9.85 -2.53 24.97
C VAL A 55 9.44 -2.32 23.51
N CYS A 56 10.28 -1.66 22.70
CA CYS A 56 9.92 -1.39 21.31
C CYS A 56 9.63 -2.69 20.54
N HIS A 57 8.50 -2.69 19.85
CA HIS A 57 8.11 -3.73 18.93
C HIS A 57 8.83 -3.55 17.59
N THR A 58 8.78 -4.58 16.75
CA THR A 58 9.19 -4.42 15.36
C THR A 58 8.12 -3.57 14.64
N PRO A 59 8.51 -2.49 13.93
CA PRO A 59 7.58 -1.69 13.16
C PRO A 59 6.77 -2.56 12.18
N PRO A 60 5.47 -2.28 11.98
CA PRO A 60 4.58 -3.05 11.12
C PRO A 60 4.75 -2.66 9.65
N ASN A 61 5.99 -2.72 9.16
CA ASN A 61 6.31 -2.41 7.77
C ASN A 61 5.51 -3.30 6.82
N ASP A 62 5.01 -2.69 5.74
CA ASP A 62 4.29 -3.30 4.64
C ASP A 62 2.93 -3.93 5.01
N ILE A 63 2.43 -3.61 6.21
CA ILE A 63 1.07 -3.91 6.64
C ILE A 63 0.16 -2.74 6.25
N VAL A 64 -1.04 -3.07 5.75
CA VAL A 64 -2.08 -2.10 5.43
C VAL A 64 -3.05 -1.97 6.61
N PHE A 65 -3.21 -0.74 7.10
CA PHE A 65 -4.14 -0.36 8.15
C PHE A 65 -5.38 0.26 7.56
N LYS A 66 -6.54 -0.36 7.79
CA LYS A 66 -7.84 0.23 7.44
C LYS A 66 -8.24 1.25 8.52
N LEU A 67 -8.02 2.53 8.23
CA LEU A 67 -8.46 3.62 9.08
C LEU A 67 -9.96 3.85 8.89
N THR A 68 -10.67 4.10 9.99
CA THR A 68 -12.10 4.43 9.97
C THR A 68 -12.26 5.88 10.42
N GLN A 69 -13.14 6.60 9.73
CA GLN A 69 -13.49 7.97 10.11
C GLN A 69 -14.06 8.00 11.54
N ASP A 70 -13.68 9.01 12.30
CA ASP A 70 -14.29 9.30 13.60
C ASP A 70 -15.68 9.94 13.42
N ASP A 71 -16.67 9.40 14.13
CA ASP A 71 -18.07 9.84 14.01
C ASP A 71 -18.31 11.25 14.57
N HIS A 72 -17.43 11.75 15.44
CA HIS A 72 -17.52 13.07 16.08
C HIS A 72 -16.58 14.09 15.46
N LEU A 73 -15.45 13.64 14.92
CA LEU A 73 -14.42 14.45 14.30
C LEU A 73 -14.24 14.00 12.84
N PRO A 74 -15.04 14.50 11.89
CA PRO A 74 -15.12 13.94 10.53
C PRO A 74 -13.79 13.99 9.75
N CYS A 75 -12.84 14.85 10.14
CA CYS A 75 -11.52 14.91 9.52
C CYS A 75 -10.45 14.06 10.21
N VAL A 76 -10.82 13.23 11.17
CA VAL A 76 -9.95 12.29 11.87
C VAL A 76 -10.26 10.88 11.40
N PHE A 77 -9.22 10.13 11.06
CA PHE A 77 -9.29 8.73 10.66
C PHE A 77 -8.36 7.91 11.54
N MET A 78 -8.90 6.85 12.15
CA MET A 78 -8.16 6.08 13.14
C MET A 78 -8.24 4.58 12.89
N TYR A 79 -7.14 3.92 13.21
CA TYR A 79 -7.09 2.49 13.50
C TYR A 79 -6.58 2.35 14.93
N ASN A 80 -7.30 1.61 15.78
CA ASN A 80 -6.89 1.34 17.16
C ASN A 80 -7.22 -0.12 17.51
N GLN A 81 -6.40 -1.03 16.99
CA GLN A 81 -6.59 -2.47 17.15
C GLN A 81 -5.23 -3.18 17.09
N SER A 82 -5.17 -4.44 17.50
CA SER A 82 -3.97 -5.29 17.34
C SER A 82 -2.67 -4.73 17.93
N GLY A 83 -2.78 -3.88 18.96
CA GLY A 83 -1.61 -3.25 19.61
C GLY A 83 -1.04 -2.03 18.89
N TRP A 84 -1.68 -1.57 17.81
CA TRP A 84 -1.25 -0.40 17.03
C TRP A 84 -2.33 0.66 16.97
N ILE A 85 -1.89 1.91 16.98
CA ILE A 85 -2.71 3.10 16.79
C ILE A 85 -2.17 3.84 15.58
N VAL A 86 -3.00 4.01 14.56
CA VAL A 86 -2.69 4.84 13.38
C VAL A 86 -3.70 5.96 13.32
N THR A 87 -3.20 7.19 13.23
CA THR A 87 -4.04 8.38 13.13
C THR A 87 -3.65 9.16 11.89
N LEU A 88 -4.64 9.46 11.06
CA LEU A 88 -4.54 10.51 10.05
C LEU A 88 -5.51 11.62 10.43
N TYR A 89 -5.05 12.85 10.38
CA TYR A 89 -5.84 14.02 10.70
C TYR A 89 -5.67 15.10 9.64
N PHE A 90 -6.80 15.62 9.12
CA PHE A 90 -6.84 16.85 8.32
C PHE A 90 -7.37 17.99 9.20
N ALA A 91 -6.48 18.85 9.69
CA ALA A 91 -6.89 19.97 10.54
C ALA A 91 -7.38 21.15 9.73
N PHE A 92 -8.38 21.85 10.27
CA PHE A 92 -8.80 23.19 9.83
C PHE A 92 -8.01 24.31 10.51
N ASP A 93 -6.85 24.00 11.09
CA ASP A 93 -6.00 25.04 11.66
C ASP A 93 -5.68 26.10 10.60
N ALA A 94 -5.26 27.29 11.03
CA ALA A 94 -4.79 28.33 10.12
C ALA A 94 -3.27 28.46 10.34
N PRO A 95 -2.42 27.84 9.48
CA PRO A 95 -2.73 27.16 8.21
C PRO A 95 -3.26 25.72 8.36
N PRO A 96 -4.03 25.17 7.39
CA PRO A 96 -4.57 23.82 7.50
C PRO A 96 -3.45 22.80 7.39
N VAL A 97 -3.56 21.68 8.10
CA VAL A 97 -2.46 20.72 8.20
C VAL A 97 -2.94 19.29 7.94
N THR A 98 -2.04 18.45 7.46
CA THR A 98 -2.21 17.00 7.49
C THR A 98 -1.20 16.38 8.43
N TYR A 99 -1.65 15.49 9.28
CA TYR A 99 -0.80 14.77 10.22
C TYR A 99 -1.01 13.27 10.10
N LEU A 100 0.07 12.50 9.93
CA LEU A 100 0.05 11.04 9.93
C LEU A 100 0.93 10.52 11.07
N GLN A 101 0.39 9.60 11.87
CA GLN A 101 1.09 9.05 13.02
C GLN A 101 0.87 7.54 13.16
N LEU A 102 1.93 6.84 13.58
CA LEU A 102 1.90 5.45 14.02
C LEU A 102 2.45 5.36 15.45
N GLN A 103 1.66 4.76 16.33
CA GLN A 103 2.01 4.45 17.70
C GLN A 103 1.68 3.00 18.04
N ASP A 104 2.32 2.45 19.07
CA ASP A 104 1.81 1.24 19.71
C ASP A 104 0.77 1.57 20.80
N ALA A 105 0.15 0.53 21.37
CA ALA A 105 -0.89 0.67 22.39
C ALA A 105 -0.38 1.26 23.73
N LEU A 106 0.95 1.35 23.92
CA LEU A 106 1.55 2.03 25.08
C LEU A 106 1.83 3.50 24.80
N GLY A 107 1.61 3.96 23.57
CA GLY A 107 1.83 5.34 23.14
C GLY A 107 3.24 5.61 22.61
N TYR A 108 4.09 4.59 22.44
CA TYR A 108 5.41 4.80 21.83
C TYR A 108 5.26 5.12 20.35
N LEU A 109 6.03 6.11 19.88
CA LEU A 109 5.98 6.63 18.52
C LEU A 109 6.89 5.84 17.58
N TYR A 110 6.35 5.47 16.43
CA TYR A 110 7.11 4.78 15.38
C TYR A 110 7.18 5.58 14.08
N PHE A 111 6.16 6.38 13.81
CA PHE A 111 6.11 7.27 12.66
C PHE A 111 5.36 8.54 13.04
N SER A 112 5.87 9.69 12.62
CA SER A 112 5.19 10.97 12.70
C SER A 112 5.63 11.80 11.51
N ASP A 113 4.68 12.38 10.79
CA ASP A 113 4.94 13.38 9.75
C ASP A 113 3.84 14.43 9.77
N PHE A 114 4.23 15.67 9.50
CA PHE A 114 3.39 16.84 9.48
C PHE A 114 3.59 17.63 8.20
N VAL A 115 2.49 17.87 7.48
CA VAL A 115 2.49 18.68 6.26
C VAL A 115 1.59 19.90 6.46
N PRO A 116 2.06 21.13 6.20
CA PRO A 116 1.29 22.36 6.43
C PRO A 116 0.23 22.63 5.36
N THR A 117 -0.33 21.57 4.76
CA THR A 117 -1.42 21.61 3.80
C THR A 117 -2.22 20.29 3.83
N PRO A 118 -3.50 20.29 3.45
CA PRO A 118 -4.23 19.06 3.12
C PRO A 118 -3.55 18.34 1.96
N VAL A 119 -3.27 17.04 2.08
CA VAL A 119 -2.58 16.28 1.03
C VAL A 119 -3.53 15.44 0.17
N ASP A 120 -3.10 15.17 -1.07
CA ASP A 120 -3.81 14.31 -2.00
C ASP A 120 -3.62 12.81 -1.70
N GLU A 121 -4.41 11.97 -2.38
CA GLU A 121 -4.27 10.51 -2.27
C GLU A 121 -2.87 10.10 -2.73
N GLY A 122 -2.22 9.20 -1.97
CA GLY A 122 -0.90 8.72 -2.35
C GLY A 122 0.23 9.70 -2.05
N TYR A 123 -0.04 10.80 -1.33
CA TYR A 123 1.05 11.62 -0.79
C TYR A 123 2.01 10.75 0.03
N VAL A 124 3.31 10.97 -0.20
CA VAL A 124 4.39 10.23 0.44
C VAL A 124 4.83 11.02 1.66
N PHE A 125 4.49 10.50 2.84
CA PHE A 125 4.93 11.05 4.12
C PHE A 125 6.31 10.50 4.46
N HIS A 126 7.14 11.33 5.08
CA HIS A 126 8.48 10.97 5.55
C HIS A 126 8.53 11.10 7.06
N ASN A 127 9.07 10.10 7.74
CA ASN A 127 9.13 10.13 9.19
C ASN A 127 10.01 11.29 9.68
N ASP A 128 9.40 12.27 10.35
CA ASP A 128 10.05 13.42 10.98
C ASP A 128 10.85 13.04 12.24
N LEU A 129 10.68 11.81 12.74
CA LEU A 129 11.49 11.27 13.83
C LEU A 129 12.93 11.02 13.33
N GLN A 130 13.82 11.98 13.62
CA GLN A 130 15.23 11.91 13.22
C GLN A 130 16.13 11.21 14.24
N TRP A 131 15.65 10.97 15.46
CA TRP A 131 16.41 10.31 16.52
C TRP A 131 15.52 9.41 17.39
N CYS A 132 16.16 8.62 18.23
CA CYS A 132 15.52 7.74 19.21
C CYS A 132 15.58 8.38 20.59
N GLY A 133 14.49 9.05 21.00
CA GLY A 133 14.34 9.63 22.33
C GLY A 133 13.67 8.66 23.31
N GLU A 134 13.09 9.21 24.38
CA GLU A 134 12.49 8.40 25.46
C GLU A 134 11.13 7.78 25.06
N ILE A 135 10.46 8.33 24.04
CA ILE A 135 9.13 7.89 23.60
C ILE A 135 9.11 7.40 22.15
N GLU A 136 10.20 7.60 21.40
CA GLU A 136 10.37 7.17 20.02
C GLU A 136 11.00 5.77 19.94
N CYS A 137 10.30 4.85 19.31
CA CYS A 137 10.73 3.46 19.09
C CYS A 137 11.23 3.20 17.66
N ALA A 138 11.07 4.16 16.74
CA ALA A 138 11.60 4.07 15.40
C ALA A 138 11.92 5.45 14.82
N HIS A 139 12.77 5.45 13.79
CA HIS A 139 13.17 6.61 13.03
C HIS A 139 13.14 6.27 11.53
N GLY A 140 13.10 7.31 10.69
CA GLY A 140 13.05 7.14 9.24
C GLY A 140 11.84 6.33 8.73
N GLY A 141 11.83 6.06 7.44
CA GLY A 141 10.74 5.35 6.77
C GLY A 141 9.70 6.27 6.15
N ILE A 142 8.75 5.63 5.48
CA ILE A 142 7.79 6.25 4.57
C ILE A 142 6.38 5.82 4.97
N GLY A 143 5.45 6.77 4.98
CA GLY A 143 4.03 6.54 5.14
C GLY A 143 3.27 6.90 3.87
N ILE A 144 2.23 6.15 3.53
CA ILE A 144 1.30 6.53 2.45
C ILE A 144 -0.12 6.27 2.92
N VAL A 145 -1.05 7.15 2.54
CA VAL A 145 -2.49 6.93 2.71
C VAL A 145 -3.20 6.92 1.36
N THR A 146 -4.13 5.97 1.21
CA THR A 146 -4.98 5.83 0.03
C THR A 146 -6.46 5.70 0.39
N TRP A 147 -7.33 6.02 -0.56
CA TRP A 147 -8.78 5.77 -0.51
C TRP A 147 -9.34 5.23 -1.81
N THR A 148 -8.46 4.74 -2.69
CA THR A 148 -8.68 4.00 -3.92
C THR A 148 -9.24 4.79 -5.09
N ASP A 149 -9.44 6.11 -4.98
CA ASP A 149 -9.94 6.91 -6.11
C ASP A 149 -8.92 6.89 -7.24
N HIS A 150 -7.68 7.24 -6.95
CA HIS A 150 -6.60 7.26 -7.93
C HIS A 150 -6.32 5.87 -8.50
N ALA A 151 -6.38 4.82 -7.66
CA ALA A 151 -6.27 3.44 -8.15
C ALA A 151 -7.41 3.06 -9.10
N THR A 152 -8.61 3.59 -8.89
CA THR A 152 -9.77 3.39 -9.79
C THR A 152 -9.58 4.10 -11.11
N GLU A 153 -9.06 5.31 -11.10
CA GLU A 153 -8.72 6.08 -12.32
C GLU A 153 -7.67 5.35 -13.14
N ILE A 154 -6.62 4.84 -12.50
CA ILE A 154 -5.59 4.02 -13.14
C ILE A 154 -6.22 2.78 -13.79
N LEU A 155 -7.04 2.01 -13.07
CA LEU A 155 -7.71 0.84 -13.62
C LEU A 155 -8.58 1.20 -14.83
N THR A 156 -9.33 2.30 -14.74
CA THR A 156 -10.17 2.81 -15.83
C THR A 156 -9.32 3.16 -17.07
N SER A 157 -8.17 3.82 -16.87
CA SER A 157 -7.25 4.17 -17.96
C SER A 157 -6.65 2.94 -18.66
N LEU A 158 -6.52 1.83 -17.93
CA LEU A 158 -6.07 0.54 -18.43
C LEU A 158 -7.21 -0.33 -18.97
N ASN A 159 -8.44 0.20 -19.05
CA ASN A 159 -9.64 -0.54 -19.42
C ASN A 159 -9.86 -1.81 -18.56
N MET A 160 -9.56 -1.69 -17.27
CA MET A 160 -9.79 -2.72 -16.25
C MET A 160 -10.88 -2.28 -15.28
N ALA A 161 -11.69 -3.24 -14.83
CA ALA A 161 -12.66 -3.01 -13.77
C ALA A 161 -12.12 -3.50 -12.43
N LYS A 162 -12.59 -2.89 -11.34
CA LYS A 162 -12.50 -3.47 -10.00
C LYS A 162 -13.15 -4.86 -10.01
N ALA A 163 -12.64 -5.76 -9.17
CA ALA A 163 -13.14 -7.13 -9.09
C ALA A 163 -12.74 -7.77 -7.76
N ASN A 164 -13.53 -8.72 -7.28
CA ASN A 164 -13.25 -9.40 -6.00
C ASN A 164 -11.95 -10.22 -6.01
N ASP A 165 -11.46 -10.57 -7.20
CA ASP A 165 -10.19 -11.27 -7.43
C ASP A 165 -9.05 -10.34 -7.82
N LEU A 166 -9.28 -9.02 -7.86
CA LEU A 166 -8.27 -8.01 -8.12
C LEU A 166 -7.68 -7.50 -6.81
N PHE A 167 -6.36 -7.44 -6.74
CA PHE A 167 -5.62 -6.94 -5.61
C PHE A 167 -4.65 -5.85 -6.05
N MET A 168 -4.42 -4.87 -5.18
CA MET A 168 -3.51 -3.76 -5.41
C MET A 168 -2.44 -3.72 -4.31
N GLY A 169 -1.17 -3.84 -4.69
CA GLY A 169 -0.05 -3.39 -3.89
C GLY A 169 0.32 -1.95 -4.25
N LEU A 170 0.68 -1.16 -3.25
CA LEU A 170 1.24 0.18 -3.45
C LEU A 170 2.57 0.29 -2.72
N HIS A 171 3.65 0.58 -3.45
CA HIS A 171 4.99 0.64 -2.88
C HIS A 171 5.60 2.03 -3.12
N PRO A 172 5.96 2.78 -2.06
CA PRO A 172 6.75 3.98 -2.23
C PRO A 172 8.16 3.62 -2.72
N THR A 173 8.80 4.58 -3.36
CA THR A 173 10.22 4.57 -3.69
C THR A 173 10.89 5.74 -2.99
N ASP A 174 12.22 5.66 -2.83
CA ASP A 174 13.03 6.69 -2.17
C ASP A 174 13.00 8.07 -2.88
N ASN A 175 12.43 8.15 -4.09
CA ASN A 175 12.30 9.38 -4.87
C ASN A 175 10.85 9.93 -4.89
N ASP A 176 10.04 9.61 -3.87
CA ASP A 176 8.63 9.98 -3.72
C ASP A 176 7.70 9.46 -4.82
N ARG A 177 8.17 8.49 -5.61
CA ARG A 177 7.32 7.83 -6.61
C ARG A 177 6.60 6.66 -5.98
N LEU A 178 5.43 6.37 -6.51
CA LEU A 178 4.60 5.23 -6.13
C LEU A 178 4.66 4.16 -7.21
N VAL A 179 4.77 2.91 -6.81
CA VAL A 179 4.58 1.76 -7.68
C VAL A 179 3.26 1.11 -7.34
N TYR A 180 2.29 1.22 -8.25
CA TYR A 180 1.05 0.45 -8.19
C TYR A 180 1.28 -0.91 -8.82
N LYS A 181 0.93 -1.98 -8.10
CA LYS A 181 0.94 -3.35 -8.60
C LYS A 181 -0.46 -3.91 -8.53
N PHE A 182 -1.08 -4.17 -9.67
CA PHE A 182 -2.38 -4.84 -9.76
C PHE A 182 -2.17 -6.31 -10.08
N CYS A 183 -2.79 -7.20 -9.30
CA CYS A 183 -2.76 -8.63 -9.52
C CYS A 183 -4.20 -9.16 -9.55
N LYS A 184 -4.60 -9.78 -10.65
CA LYS A 184 -5.91 -10.43 -10.78
C LYS A 184 -5.75 -11.93 -10.71
N LEU A 185 -6.32 -12.55 -9.67
CA LEU A 185 -6.06 -13.95 -9.36
C LEU A 185 -6.65 -14.91 -10.38
N LYS A 186 -7.82 -14.60 -10.96
CA LYS A 186 -8.53 -15.54 -11.84
C LYS A 186 -7.78 -15.85 -13.12
N ASP A 187 -7.05 -14.89 -13.66
CA ASP A 187 -6.34 -14.99 -14.94
C ASP A 187 -4.82 -14.74 -14.82
N ALA A 188 -4.32 -14.59 -13.59
CA ALA A 188 -2.91 -14.31 -13.29
C ALA A 188 -2.37 -13.01 -13.93
N THR A 189 -3.24 -12.06 -14.29
CA THR A 189 -2.82 -10.76 -14.82
C THR A 189 -2.05 -9.99 -13.75
N ASN A 190 -0.83 -9.56 -14.07
CA ASN A 190 0.02 -8.76 -13.19
C ASN A 190 0.46 -7.49 -13.92
N ILE A 191 0.09 -6.32 -13.39
CA ILE A 191 0.44 -5.02 -13.98
C ILE A 191 1.18 -4.22 -12.92
N LYS A 192 2.33 -3.65 -13.31
CA LYS A 192 3.15 -2.77 -12.47
C LYS A 192 3.26 -1.41 -13.14
N ILE A 193 2.92 -0.35 -12.41
CA ILE A 193 2.90 1.02 -12.92
C ILE A 193 3.71 1.87 -11.98
N LEU A 194 4.69 2.58 -12.52
CA LEU A 194 5.39 3.64 -11.81
C LEU A 194 4.59 4.92 -11.99
N TYR A 195 4.27 5.57 -10.88
CA TYR A 195 3.53 6.81 -10.81
C TYR A 195 4.37 7.85 -10.08
N ASP A 196 4.54 9.03 -10.69
CA ASP A 196 5.20 10.17 -10.05
C ASP A 196 4.13 11.17 -9.62
N PRO A 197 3.83 11.33 -8.32
CA PRO A 197 2.80 12.26 -7.86
C PRO A 197 3.10 13.72 -8.20
N ARG A 198 4.32 14.06 -8.62
CA ARG A 198 4.74 15.41 -8.99
C ARG A 198 4.50 15.73 -10.47
N ASN A 199 4.26 14.71 -11.30
CA ASN A 199 4.01 14.84 -12.72
C ASN A 199 2.78 13.98 -13.07
N TYR A 200 1.67 14.58 -13.47
CA TYR A 200 0.44 13.88 -13.89
C TYR A 200 0.59 12.98 -15.14
N GLU A 201 1.81 12.60 -15.53
CA GLU A 201 2.11 11.65 -16.59
C GLU A 201 2.24 10.24 -16.01
N VAL A 202 1.21 9.40 -16.23
CA VAL A 202 1.27 7.97 -15.95
C VAL A 202 2.16 7.31 -17.01
N THR A 203 3.44 7.08 -16.67
CA THR A 203 4.37 6.33 -17.52
C THR A 203 4.39 4.87 -17.08
N GLY A 204 3.34 4.12 -17.45
CA GLY A 204 3.31 2.67 -17.24
C GLY A 204 4.11 1.95 -18.32
N THR A 205 5.16 1.22 -17.94
CA THR A 205 5.80 0.26 -18.84
C THR A 205 5.27 -1.13 -18.51
N LEU A 206 4.44 -1.70 -19.40
CA LEU A 206 4.10 -3.12 -19.34
C LEU A 206 5.36 -3.91 -19.73
N VAL A 207 6.17 -4.30 -18.74
CA VAL A 207 7.38 -5.09 -18.97
C VAL A 207 7.34 -6.38 -18.16
N PRO A 208 7.11 -7.52 -18.83
CA PRO A 208 6.69 -7.66 -20.22
C PRO A 208 5.17 -7.50 -20.34
N ASP A 209 4.71 -6.88 -21.43
CA ASP A 209 3.33 -6.96 -21.89
C ASP A 209 3.05 -8.39 -22.35
N VAL A 210 2.63 -9.24 -21.42
CA VAL A 210 2.25 -10.62 -21.69
C VAL A 210 0.79 -10.86 -21.37
N THR A 211 -0.04 -10.48 -22.32
CA THR A 211 -1.45 -10.84 -22.37
C THR A 211 -1.61 -12.21 -23.04
N GLY A 212 -2.33 -13.13 -22.38
CA GLY A 212 -2.55 -14.49 -22.89
C GLY A 212 -3.23 -15.42 -21.88
N THR A 213 -3.64 -16.60 -22.34
CA THR A 213 -4.16 -17.65 -21.45
C THR A 213 -3.00 -18.43 -20.84
N TYR A 214 -2.90 -18.38 -19.51
CA TYR A 214 -1.89 -19.08 -18.74
C TYR A 214 -2.35 -20.50 -18.40
N ASN A 215 -1.59 -21.50 -18.86
CA ASN A 215 -1.85 -22.90 -18.50
C ASN A 215 -0.87 -23.34 -17.40
N PRO A 216 -1.33 -24.05 -16.36
CA PRO A 216 -0.45 -24.65 -15.36
C PRO A 216 0.49 -25.64 -16.05
N ARG A 217 1.81 -25.55 -15.79
CA ARG A 217 2.81 -26.41 -16.44
C ARG A 217 3.40 -27.44 -15.48
N ILE A 218 4.18 -26.96 -14.52
CA ILE A 218 4.88 -27.76 -13.51
C ILE A 218 4.89 -27.01 -12.17
N SER A 219 5.08 -27.72 -11.06
CA SER A 219 5.34 -27.06 -9.78
C SER A 219 6.80 -26.59 -9.70
N TYR A 220 7.02 -25.34 -9.30
CA TYR A 220 8.33 -24.76 -9.00
C TYR A 220 8.29 -24.25 -7.55
N ASN A 221 9.23 -24.69 -6.70
CA ASN A 221 9.23 -24.38 -5.26
C ASN A 221 7.87 -24.64 -4.57
N ASP A 222 7.27 -25.82 -4.81
CA ASP A 222 5.95 -26.22 -4.28
C ASP A 222 4.76 -25.32 -4.67
N LYS A 223 4.95 -24.43 -5.65
CA LYS A 223 3.92 -23.55 -6.21
C LYS A 223 3.71 -23.86 -7.69
N PRO A 224 2.48 -23.74 -8.23
CA PRO A 224 2.26 -23.90 -9.66
C PRO A 224 3.02 -22.82 -10.43
N SER A 225 3.73 -23.23 -11.48
CA SER A 225 4.21 -22.31 -12.53
C SER A 225 3.22 -22.31 -13.68
N TYR A 226 3.15 -21.17 -14.37
CA TYR A 226 2.20 -20.94 -15.45
C TYR A 226 2.95 -20.54 -16.72
N GLU A 227 2.50 -21.06 -17.86
CA GLU A 227 3.09 -20.77 -19.17
C GLU A 227 2.04 -20.16 -20.10
N ILE A 228 2.42 -19.10 -20.81
CA ILE A 228 1.66 -18.64 -21.99
C ILE A 228 2.12 -19.45 -23.18
N THR A 229 1.27 -20.39 -23.59
CA THR A 229 1.54 -21.29 -24.73
C THR A 229 1.80 -20.54 -26.04
N THR A 230 1.30 -19.32 -26.20
CA THR A 230 1.45 -18.51 -27.42
C THR A 230 2.75 -17.70 -27.47
N THR A 231 3.39 -17.42 -26.33
CA THR A 231 4.53 -16.48 -26.27
C THR A 231 5.74 -17.02 -25.50
N GLN A 232 5.67 -18.24 -24.94
CA GLN A 232 6.74 -18.91 -24.17
C GLN A 232 7.18 -18.16 -22.90
N TRP A 233 6.28 -17.35 -22.33
CA TRP A 233 6.54 -16.68 -21.06
C TRP A 233 6.07 -17.49 -19.87
N PHE A 234 6.81 -17.38 -18.78
CA PHE A 234 6.62 -18.11 -17.54
C PHE A 234 6.34 -17.17 -16.39
N ILE A 235 5.29 -17.46 -15.62
CA ILE A 235 5.08 -16.95 -14.26
C ILE A 235 5.51 -18.04 -13.29
N TRP A 236 6.46 -17.74 -12.41
CA TRP A 236 6.97 -18.70 -11.42
C TRP A 236 7.34 -18.02 -10.09
N TRP A 237 7.33 -18.80 -9.02
CA TRP A 237 7.66 -18.34 -7.67
C TRP A 237 9.16 -18.52 -7.38
N ASP A 238 9.86 -17.46 -6.97
CA ASP A 238 11.31 -17.55 -6.69
C ASP A 238 11.69 -18.37 -5.46
N GLY A 239 10.71 -18.67 -4.60
CA GLY A 239 10.95 -19.42 -3.37
C GLY A 239 11.17 -18.55 -2.15
N ILE A 240 11.21 -17.22 -2.29
CA ILE A 240 11.34 -16.27 -1.17
C ILE A 240 9.98 -15.60 -0.96
N ASP A 241 9.65 -14.61 -1.81
CA ASP A 241 8.48 -13.75 -1.65
C ASP A 241 7.91 -13.16 -2.94
N THR A 242 8.52 -13.42 -4.11
CA THR A 242 8.17 -12.73 -5.35
C THR A 242 7.78 -13.69 -6.47
N TRP A 243 6.67 -13.35 -7.13
CA TRP A 243 6.29 -13.93 -8.42
C TRP A 243 7.06 -13.24 -9.53
N ASN A 244 7.76 -14.04 -10.34
CA ASN A 244 8.63 -13.60 -11.42
C ASN A 244 8.00 -13.91 -12.77
N ILE A 245 8.25 -13.03 -13.75
CA ILE A 245 7.86 -13.20 -15.15
C ILE A 245 9.14 -13.28 -15.98
N SER A 246 9.26 -14.27 -16.86
CA SER A 246 10.50 -14.52 -17.60
C SER A 246 10.24 -15.32 -18.88
N THR A 247 11.16 -15.26 -19.84
CA THR A 247 11.16 -16.12 -21.04
C THR A 247 11.78 -17.51 -20.78
N ALA A 248 12.29 -17.76 -19.56
CA ALA A 248 12.84 -19.05 -19.14
C ALA A 248 12.55 -19.31 -17.65
N PRO A 249 12.02 -20.48 -17.26
CA PRO A 249 11.73 -20.79 -15.86
C PRO A 249 13.00 -20.79 -15.01
N GLY A 250 12.94 -20.23 -13.80
CA GLY A 250 14.07 -20.23 -12.86
C GLY A 250 15.16 -19.20 -13.15
N ILE A 251 15.02 -18.41 -14.24
CA ILE A 251 15.89 -17.29 -14.54
C ILE A 251 15.11 -16.02 -14.25
N GLN A 252 15.51 -15.26 -13.23
CA GLN A 252 14.95 -13.93 -12.99
C GLN A 252 15.20 -13.11 -14.25
N GLY A 253 14.13 -12.65 -14.90
CA GLY A 253 14.25 -11.95 -16.17
C GLY A 253 15.14 -10.72 -16.00
N THR A 254 16.33 -10.73 -16.61
CA THR A 254 17.05 -9.50 -16.92
C THR A 254 16.34 -8.87 -18.11
N ASN A 255 15.32 -8.06 -17.86
CA ASN A 255 14.77 -7.10 -18.81
C ASN A 255 14.59 -5.77 -18.08
#